data_AF-B0VXN1-F1
#
_entry.id   AF-B0VXN1-F1
#
_cell.length_a   1.000
_cell.length_b   1.000
_cell.length_c   1.000
_cell.angle_alpha   90.00
_cell.angle_beta   90.00
_cell.angle_gamma   90.00
#
_symmetry.space_group_name_H-M   'P 1'
#
loop_
_entity.id
_entity.type
_entity.pdbx_description
1 polymer ?
#
loop_
_entity_poly.entity_id
_entity_poly.type
_entity_poly.pdbx_seq_one_letter_code
_entity_poly.pdbx_strand_id
1 'polypeptide(L)'
;MKRILTVLMLFPLISACSAETQENNNTELSQAQANVLSVLEYHHSITIHQFSLILKEYVKNLNSPNSSNQSYLKGMADLYLKQNNLFIPNMYEEDNKGSNLSKEEQNRIQELYKNCRTFTSLISTSIDKNVPISADNKTIEELIKLADDIKSQNPYENGKIDLIVKMNQLIKEINNDNQYNETEQNE
;
A
#
# COMPACT_ATOMS: atom_id res chain seq x y z
N MET A 1 -44.80 -1.63 58.58
CA MET A 1 -44.65 -0.34 59.29
C MET A 1 -43.63 -0.49 60.41
N LYS A 2 -42.73 0.50 60.55
CA LYS A 2 -41.80 0.81 61.67
C LYS A 2 -40.68 -0.22 61.92
N ARG A 3 -39.48 -0.05 61.35
CA ARG A 3 -38.33 0.79 61.81
C ARG A 3 -37.84 0.44 63.22
N ILE A 4 -36.66 -0.18 63.30
CA ILE A 4 -35.64 0.20 64.28
C ILE A 4 -34.30 0.27 63.54
N LEU A 5 -33.79 1.50 63.51
CA LEU A 5 -32.48 1.93 63.06
C LEU A 5 -31.61 1.95 64.31
N THR A 6 -30.41 1.35 64.27
CA THR A 6 -29.36 1.69 65.23
C THR A 6 -28.07 1.90 64.45
N VAL A 7 -27.74 3.18 64.29
CA VAL A 7 -26.48 3.71 63.78
C VAL A 7 -25.67 4.12 65.01
N LEU A 8 -24.43 3.62 65.14
CA LEU A 8 -23.31 4.13 65.94
C LEU A 8 -22.11 3.19 65.64
N MET A 9 -20.88 3.58 65.29
CA MET A 9 -20.20 4.86 65.17
C MET A 9 -19.00 4.72 64.20
N LEU A 10 -18.74 5.86 63.56
CA LEU A 10 -17.59 6.36 62.79
C LEU A 10 -16.16 5.82 63.06
N PHE A 11 -15.50 5.39 61.96
CA PHE A 11 -14.14 5.66 61.42
C PHE A 11 -12.85 5.50 62.28
N PRO A 12 -11.64 5.48 61.67
CA PRO A 12 -11.18 4.90 60.39
C PRO A 12 -9.89 4.04 60.57
N LEU A 13 -9.60 3.10 59.66
CA LEU A 13 -8.21 2.69 59.40
C LEU A 13 -7.96 2.72 57.90
N ILE A 14 -7.42 3.87 57.48
CA ILE A 14 -6.59 3.99 56.30
C ILE A 14 -5.42 3.02 56.52
N SER A 15 -5.41 1.91 55.82
CA SER A 15 -4.17 1.25 55.44
C SER A 15 -4.14 1.22 53.93
N ALA A 16 -3.35 2.14 53.41
CA ALA A 16 -2.89 2.14 52.05
C ALA A 16 -2.29 0.76 51.72
N CYS A 17 -2.94 0.02 50.84
CA CYS A 17 -2.22 -0.62 49.77
C CYS A 17 -2.55 0.18 48.52
N SER A 18 -1.76 1.23 48.32
CA SER A 18 -1.38 1.65 46.99
C SER A 18 -0.84 0.41 46.28
N ALA A 19 -1.72 -0.36 45.65
CA ALA A 19 -1.32 -0.97 44.40
C ALA A 19 -1.23 0.23 43.47
N GLU A 20 0.00 0.73 43.28
CA GLU A 20 0.34 1.39 42.04
C GLU A 20 -0.21 0.47 40.96
N THR A 21 -1.32 0.86 40.33
CA THR A 21 -1.65 0.37 39.01
C THR A 21 -0.45 0.81 38.19
N GLN A 22 0.56 -0.06 38.07
CA GLN A 22 1.51 0.03 36.99
C GLN A 22 0.64 -0.06 35.75
N GLU A 23 0.30 1.10 35.21
CA GLU A 23 -0.28 1.21 33.88
C GLU A 23 0.55 0.29 33.00
N ASN A 24 -0.12 -0.67 32.38
CA ASN A 24 0.48 -1.68 31.55
C ASN A 24 0.85 -1.07 30.17
N ASN A 25 1.48 0.10 30.20
CA ASN A 25 1.87 0.92 29.06
C ASN A 25 2.73 0.12 28.06
N ASN A 26 3.44 -0.91 28.54
CA ASN A 26 4.24 -1.80 27.70
C ASN A 26 3.40 -2.76 26.84
N THR A 27 2.25 -3.23 27.35
CA THR A 27 1.38 -4.16 26.60
C THR A 27 0.53 -3.43 25.56
N GLU A 28 0.02 -2.25 25.90
CA GLU A 28 -0.76 -1.42 24.96
C GLU A 28 0.09 -0.87 23.80
N LEU A 29 1.34 -0.47 24.07
CA LEU A 29 2.29 -0.02 23.04
C LEU A 29 2.64 -1.16 22.05
N SER A 30 2.82 -2.38 22.56
CA SER A 30 3.07 -3.57 21.72
C SER A 30 1.85 -3.93 20.86
N GLN A 31 0.63 -3.79 21.39
CA GLN A 31 -0.61 -4.06 20.65
C GLN A 31 -0.84 -3.01 19.55
N ALA A 32 -0.58 -1.73 19.84
CA ALA A 32 -0.69 -0.64 18.88
C ALA A 32 0.27 -0.82 17.69
N GLN A 33 1.51 -1.20 17.95
CA GLN A 33 2.51 -1.47 16.91
C GLN A 33 2.11 -2.67 16.02
N ALA A 34 1.60 -3.75 16.61
CA ALA A 34 1.10 -4.90 15.85
C ALA A 34 -0.09 -4.53 14.94
N ASN A 35 -1.02 -3.70 15.44
CA ASN A 35 -2.15 -3.22 14.64
C ASN A 35 -1.68 -2.35 13.47
N VAL A 36 -0.73 -1.44 13.68
CA VAL A 36 -0.17 -0.62 12.59
C VAL A 36 0.47 -1.48 11.51
N LEU A 37 1.29 -2.47 11.90
CA LEU A 37 1.92 -3.40 10.95
C LEU A 37 0.87 -4.16 10.13
N SER A 38 -0.18 -4.67 10.75
CA SER A 38 -1.26 -5.37 10.04
C SER A 38 -1.99 -4.50 9.02
N VAL A 39 -2.16 -3.20 9.32
CA VAL A 39 -2.78 -2.24 8.41
C VAL A 39 -1.86 -1.97 7.21
N LEU A 40 -0.55 -1.87 7.45
CA LEU A 40 0.45 -1.69 6.40
C LEU A 40 0.54 -2.90 5.48
N GLU A 41 0.53 -4.11 6.03
CA GLU A 41 0.51 -5.37 5.27
C GLU A 41 -0.74 -5.48 4.41
N TYR A 42 -1.91 -5.20 4.99
CA TYR A 42 -3.17 -5.21 4.26
C TYR A 42 -3.17 -4.17 3.13
N HIS A 43 -2.70 -2.96 3.42
CA HIS A 43 -2.58 -1.90 2.41
C HIS A 43 -1.65 -2.34 1.27
N HIS A 44 -0.47 -2.90 1.57
CA HIS A 44 0.44 -3.42 0.57
C HIS A 44 -0.25 -4.43 -0.35
N SER A 45 -0.85 -5.46 0.23
CA SER A 45 -1.48 -6.54 -0.52
C SER A 45 -2.58 -6.03 -1.45
N ILE A 46 -3.46 -5.16 -0.95
CA ILE A 46 -4.56 -4.59 -1.74
C ILE A 46 -4.04 -3.69 -2.86
N THR A 47 -3.09 -2.80 -2.56
CA THR A 47 -2.52 -1.89 -3.56
C THR A 47 -1.90 -2.65 -4.73
N ILE A 48 -1.05 -3.64 -4.44
CA ILE A 48 -0.41 -4.45 -5.49
C ILE A 48 -1.42 -5.33 -6.22
N HIS A 49 -2.43 -5.86 -5.51
CA HIS A 49 -3.48 -6.65 -6.14
C HIS A 49 -4.31 -5.84 -7.14
N GLN A 50 -4.72 -4.61 -6.76
CA GLN A 50 -5.44 -3.71 -7.66
C GLN A 50 -4.61 -3.38 -8.91
N PHE A 51 -3.31 -3.13 -8.74
CA PHE A 51 -2.40 -2.92 -9.86
C PHE A 51 -2.34 -4.14 -10.81
N SER A 52 -2.22 -5.36 -10.27
CA SER A 52 -2.27 -6.60 -11.06
C SER A 52 -3.57 -6.72 -11.88
N LEU A 53 -4.72 -6.37 -11.29
CA LEU A 53 -6.01 -6.39 -12.01
C LEU A 53 -6.04 -5.40 -13.17
N ILE A 54 -5.49 -4.19 -12.98
CA ILE A 54 -5.41 -3.17 -14.03
C ILE A 54 -4.53 -3.67 -15.19
N LEU A 55 -3.37 -4.27 -14.89
CA LEU A 55 -2.48 -4.83 -15.92
C LEU A 55 -3.16 -5.96 -16.71
N LYS A 56 -3.85 -6.87 -16.02
CA LYS A 56 -4.59 -7.97 -16.67
C LYS A 56 -5.67 -7.43 -17.59
N GLU A 57 -6.37 -6.39 -17.18
CA GLU A 57 -7.39 -5.76 -18.01
C GLU A 57 -6.76 -4.99 -19.17
N TYR A 58 -5.63 -4.30 -18.96
CA TYR A 58 -4.87 -3.64 -20.02
C TYR A 58 -4.48 -4.63 -21.13
N VAL A 59 -3.93 -5.80 -20.79
CA VAL A 59 -3.55 -6.82 -21.78
C VAL A 59 -4.73 -7.30 -22.64
N LYS A 60 -5.91 -7.48 -22.03
CA LYS A 60 -7.12 -7.86 -22.80
C LYS A 60 -7.54 -6.79 -23.81
N ASN A 61 -7.22 -5.54 -23.54
CA ASN A 61 -7.66 -4.38 -24.32
C ASN A 61 -6.65 -3.90 -25.38
N LEU A 62 -5.40 -4.41 -25.37
CA LEU A 62 -4.32 -4.03 -26.29
C LEU A 62 -4.74 -4.04 -27.77
N ASN A 63 -5.54 -5.03 -28.18
CA ASN A 63 -5.94 -5.22 -29.58
C ASN A 63 -7.36 -4.70 -29.89
N SER A 64 -8.00 -3.97 -28.98
CA SER A 64 -9.39 -3.52 -29.15
C SER A 64 -9.63 -2.13 -28.58
N PRO A 65 -9.00 -1.10 -29.19
CA PRO A 65 -8.93 0.24 -28.64
C PRO A 65 -10.23 1.06 -28.69
N ASN A 66 -11.35 0.50 -29.16
CA ASN A 66 -12.65 1.18 -29.22
C ASN A 66 -13.77 0.38 -28.55
N SER A 67 -13.42 -0.51 -27.62
CA SER A 67 -14.39 -1.36 -26.93
C SER A 67 -14.89 -0.73 -25.62
N SER A 68 -16.09 -1.11 -25.16
CA SER A 68 -16.62 -0.77 -23.83
C SER A 68 -15.64 -1.08 -22.68
N ASN A 69 -14.71 -2.00 -22.93
CA ASN A 69 -13.72 -2.46 -21.99
C ASN A 69 -12.61 -1.41 -21.75
N GLN A 70 -12.39 -0.46 -22.67
CA GLN A 70 -11.47 0.66 -22.42
C GLN A 70 -12.00 1.64 -21.38
N SER A 71 -13.30 1.99 -21.42
CA SER A 71 -13.90 2.85 -20.40
C SER A 71 -13.87 2.17 -19.02
N TYR A 72 -14.03 0.84 -18.99
CA TYR A 72 -13.89 0.04 -17.77
C TYR A 72 -12.46 0.09 -17.23
N LEU A 73 -11.46 -0.20 -18.07
CA LEU A 73 -10.03 -0.10 -17.72
C LEU A 73 -9.66 1.30 -17.21
N LYS A 74 -10.12 2.35 -17.89
CA LYS A 74 -9.91 3.73 -17.44
C LYS A 74 -10.52 3.97 -16.06
N GLY A 75 -11.76 3.51 -15.82
CA GLY A 75 -12.40 3.60 -14.52
C GLY A 75 -11.60 2.91 -13.41
N MET A 76 -11.02 1.74 -13.69
CA MET A 76 -10.11 1.05 -12.75
C MET A 76 -8.85 1.87 -12.47
N ALA A 77 -8.22 2.42 -13.52
CA ALA A 77 -7.03 3.25 -13.39
C ALA A 77 -7.31 4.54 -12.59
N ASP A 78 -8.37 5.27 -12.93
CA ASP A 78 -8.78 6.50 -12.23
C ASP A 78 -9.08 6.25 -10.75
N LEU A 79 -9.76 5.14 -10.44
CA LEU A 79 -10.05 4.77 -9.05
C LEU A 79 -8.78 4.43 -8.28
N TYR A 80 -7.88 3.64 -8.87
CA TYR A 80 -6.60 3.32 -8.27
C TYR A 80 -5.79 4.57 -7.97
N LEU A 81 -5.70 5.51 -8.91
CA LEU A 81 -4.95 6.77 -8.72
C LEU A 81 -5.53 7.65 -7.61
N LYS A 82 -6.86 7.63 -7.42
CA LYS A 82 -7.55 8.34 -6.33
C LYS A 82 -7.31 7.69 -4.98
N GLN A 83 -7.39 6.36 -4.90
CA GLN A 83 -7.20 5.60 -3.66
C GLN A 83 -5.73 5.56 -3.23
N ASN A 84 -4.82 5.52 -4.19
CA ASN A 84 -3.37 5.42 -3.97
C ASN A 84 -2.69 6.75 -4.31
N ASN A 85 -3.18 7.84 -3.72
CA ASN A 85 -2.74 9.21 -3.99
C ASN A 85 -1.35 9.58 -3.41
N LEU A 86 -0.52 8.58 -3.08
CA LEU A 86 0.78 8.70 -2.41
C LEU A 86 0.72 9.24 -0.97
N PHE A 87 -0.43 9.18 -0.29
CA PHE A 87 -0.42 9.22 1.17
C PHE A 87 0.09 7.88 1.70
N ILE A 88 1.38 7.65 1.55
CA ILE A 88 2.09 6.71 2.40
C ILE A 88 2.71 7.61 3.45
N PRO A 89 2.02 7.84 4.58
CA PRO A 89 2.57 8.70 5.61
C PRO A 89 3.99 8.23 5.92
N ASN A 90 4.81 9.14 6.45
CA ASN A 90 6.10 8.85 7.07
C ASN A 90 6.02 7.82 8.23
N MET A 91 5.00 6.95 8.26
CA MET A 91 4.89 5.71 9.07
C MET A 91 6.19 4.90 9.04
N TYR A 92 6.95 4.93 7.94
CA TYR A 92 8.25 4.24 7.86
C TYR A 92 9.37 4.85 8.70
N GLU A 93 9.23 6.08 9.21
CA GLU A 93 10.23 6.67 10.10
C GLU A 93 9.76 6.70 11.56
N GLU A 94 8.48 6.97 11.80
CA GLU A 94 7.94 7.10 13.16
C GLU A 94 7.51 5.77 13.79
N ASP A 95 6.95 4.83 13.01
CA ASP A 95 6.42 3.55 13.51
C ASP A 95 7.35 2.35 13.25
N ASN A 96 8.39 2.52 12.42
CA ASN A 96 9.41 1.50 12.13
C ASN A 96 10.40 1.22 13.26
N LYS A 97 10.15 1.73 14.47
CA LYS A 97 10.92 1.34 15.67
C LYS A 97 10.87 -0.18 15.96
N GLY A 98 10.00 -0.93 15.28
CA GLY A 98 9.92 -2.39 15.32
C GLY A 98 10.15 -3.12 13.99
N SER A 99 10.47 -2.44 12.87
CA SER A 99 10.73 -3.12 11.59
C SER A 99 12.20 -3.53 11.46
N ASN A 100 12.47 -4.71 10.91
CA ASN A 100 13.83 -5.18 10.60
C ASN A 100 14.36 -4.66 9.25
N LEU A 101 13.62 -3.78 8.56
CA LEU A 101 14.01 -3.29 7.23
C LEU A 101 15.06 -2.18 7.32
N SER A 102 16.08 -2.29 6.48
CA SER A 102 17.03 -1.21 6.21
C SER A 102 16.36 -0.01 5.51
N LYS A 103 16.98 1.17 5.59
CA LYS A 103 16.49 2.37 4.89
C LYS A 103 16.39 2.17 3.38
N GLU A 104 17.32 1.40 2.81
CA GLU A 104 17.28 1.09 1.38
C GLU A 104 16.05 0.25 1.02
N GLU A 105 15.73 -0.80 1.78
CA GLU A 105 14.54 -1.62 1.57
C GLU A 105 13.26 -0.80 1.66
N GLN A 106 13.16 0.08 2.66
CA GLN A 106 12.03 1.00 2.79
C GLN A 106 11.88 1.90 1.55
N ASN A 107 13.00 2.44 1.05
CA ASN A 107 12.99 3.25 -0.16
C ASN A 107 12.55 2.44 -1.40
N ARG A 108 12.92 1.17 -1.52
CA ARG A 108 12.47 0.29 -2.62
C ARG A 108 10.96 0.06 -2.59
N ILE A 109 10.38 -0.10 -1.41
CA ILE A 109 8.93 -0.26 -1.22
C ILE A 109 8.20 1.04 -1.60
N GLN A 110 8.71 2.19 -1.16
CA GLN A 110 8.15 3.48 -1.56
C GLN A 110 8.22 3.70 -3.07
N GLU A 111 9.35 3.34 -3.67
CA GLU A 111 9.57 3.41 -5.11
C GLU A 111 8.60 2.51 -5.88
N LEU A 112 8.25 1.33 -5.35
CA LEU A 112 7.24 0.44 -5.92
C LEU A 112 5.89 1.12 -6.07
N TYR A 113 5.39 1.72 -4.99
CA TYR A 113 4.09 2.38 -5.04
C TYR A 113 4.09 3.58 -5.99
N LYS A 114 5.18 4.36 -6.00
CA LYS A 114 5.37 5.45 -6.96
C LYS A 114 5.32 4.93 -8.40
N ASN A 115 6.05 3.86 -8.69
CA ASN A 115 6.13 3.28 -10.03
C ASN A 115 4.78 2.69 -10.48
N CYS A 116 4.10 1.92 -9.63
CA CYS A 116 2.77 1.39 -9.94
C CYS A 116 1.78 2.52 -10.25
N ARG A 117 1.83 3.62 -9.50
CA ARG A 117 1.02 4.81 -9.75
C ARG A 117 1.38 5.49 -11.06
N THR A 118 2.66 5.71 -11.34
CA THR A 118 3.11 6.30 -12.61
C THR A 118 2.64 5.47 -13.80
N PHE A 119 2.80 4.15 -13.73
CA PHE A 119 2.37 3.27 -14.82
C PHE A 119 0.84 3.27 -14.99
N THR A 120 0.09 3.28 -13.89
CA THR A 120 -1.38 3.38 -13.96
C THR A 120 -1.82 4.73 -14.55
N SER A 121 -1.09 5.80 -14.25
CA SER A 121 -1.31 7.11 -14.87
C SER A 121 -1.02 7.08 -16.37
N LEU A 122 0.04 6.39 -16.79
CA LEU A 122 0.35 6.19 -18.20
C LEU A 122 -0.76 5.44 -18.92
N ILE A 123 -1.34 4.39 -18.31
CA ILE A 123 -2.53 3.71 -18.83
C ILE A 123 -3.71 4.67 -19.02
N SER A 124 -4.07 5.45 -17.99
CA SER A 124 -5.19 6.40 -18.12
C SER A 124 -4.94 7.41 -19.25
N THR A 125 -3.74 8.00 -19.29
CA THR A 125 -3.37 8.98 -20.32
C THR A 125 -3.37 8.36 -21.72
N SER A 126 -2.90 7.11 -21.86
CA SER A 126 -2.90 6.37 -23.13
C SER A 126 -4.31 6.23 -23.69
N ILE A 127 -5.29 5.97 -22.82
CA ILE A 127 -6.70 5.84 -23.19
C ILE A 127 -7.28 7.22 -23.55
N ASP A 128 -7.02 8.25 -22.75
CA ASP A 128 -7.51 9.61 -22.99
C ASP A 128 -6.98 10.19 -24.31
N LYS A 129 -5.70 9.97 -24.60
CA LYS A 129 -5.04 10.46 -25.83
C LYS A 129 -5.20 9.51 -27.02
N ASN A 130 -5.71 8.29 -26.80
CA ASN A 130 -5.70 7.20 -27.78
C ASN A 130 -4.31 6.95 -28.39
N VAL A 131 -3.27 6.98 -27.54
CA VAL A 131 -1.88 6.71 -27.91
C VAL A 131 -1.44 5.43 -27.20
N PRO A 132 -1.01 4.37 -27.91
CA PRO A 132 -0.62 3.13 -27.26
C PRO A 132 0.65 3.30 -26.42
N ILE A 133 0.72 2.58 -25.28
CA ILE A 133 1.96 2.51 -24.50
C ILE A 133 2.98 1.69 -25.29
N SER A 134 4.18 2.23 -25.44
CA SER A 134 5.35 1.51 -25.94
C SER A 134 5.83 0.52 -24.89
N ALA A 135 5.24 -0.68 -24.90
CA ALA A 135 5.65 -1.81 -24.09
C ALA A 135 5.27 -3.11 -24.81
N ASP A 136 6.17 -4.08 -24.87
CA ASP A 136 5.84 -5.38 -25.45
C ASP A 136 4.97 -6.22 -24.49
N ASN A 137 4.16 -7.11 -25.06
CA ASN A 137 3.22 -7.93 -24.29
C ASN A 137 3.91 -8.80 -23.23
N LYS A 138 5.13 -9.30 -23.53
CA LYS A 138 5.86 -10.18 -22.62
C LYS A 138 6.31 -9.42 -21.38
N THR A 139 6.75 -8.17 -21.55
CA THR A 139 7.08 -7.28 -20.43
C THR A 139 5.86 -7.00 -19.55
N ILE A 140 4.69 -6.75 -20.14
CA ILE A 140 3.45 -6.54 -19.36
C ILE A 140 3.03 -7.84 -18.64
N GLU A 141 3.13 -9.00 -19.27
CA GLU A 141 2.87 -10.29 -18.63
C GLU A 141 3.84 -10.58 -17.48
N GLU A 142 5.10 -10.15 -17.60
CA GLU A 142 6.09 -10.25 -16.53
C GLU A 142 5.73 -9.35 -15.34
N LEU A 143 5.27 -8.12 -15.60
CA LEU A 143 4.74 -7.24 -14.55
C LEU A 143 3.53 -7.86 -13.83
N ILE A 144 2.64 -8.53 -14.56
CA ILE A 144 1.50 -9.24 -13.96
C ILE A 144 1.98 -10.34 -13.00
N LYS A 145 2.95 -11.16 -13.43
CA LYS A 145 3.53 -12.22 -12.59
C LYS A 145 4.18 -11.65 -11.34
N LEU A 146 5.01 -10.62 -11.49
CA LEU A 146 5.67 -9.96 -10.37
C LEU A 146 4.65 -9.37 -9.39
N ALA A 147 3.61 -8.69 -9.87
CA ALA A 147 2.56 -8.15 -9.02
C ALA A 147 1.80 -9.25 -8.28
N ASP A 148 1.49 -10.37 -8.94
CA ASP A 148 0.83 -11.52 -8.31
C ASP A 148 1.71 -12.22 -7.28
N ASP A 149 3.03 -12.26 -7.48
CA ASP A 149 3.98 -12.81 -6.51
C ASP A 149 4.14 -11.85 -5.32
N ILE A 150 4.32 -10.56 -5.57
CA ILE A 150 4.55 -9.51 -4.55
C ILE A 150 3.34 -9.31 -3.65
N LYS A 151 2.10 -9.33 -4.17
CA LYS A 151 0.89 -9.09 -3.34
C LYS A 151 0.74 -10.07 -2.16
N SER A 152 1.36 -11.24 -2.28
CA SER A 152 1.32 -12.31 -1.28
C SER A 152 2.45 -12.23 -0.27
N GLN A 153 3.40 -11.32 -0.49
CA GLN A 153 4.55 -11.11 0.38
C GLN A 153 4.24 -10.02 1.39
N ASN A 154 4.76 -10.23 2.60
CA ASN A 154 4.89 -9.17 3.57
C ASN A 154 6.21 -8.43 3.29
N PRO A 155 6.19 -7.22 2.72
CA PRO A 155 7.42 -6.50 2.41
C PRO A 155 8.10 -5.98 3.68
N TYR A 156 7.44 -6.08 4.84
CA TYR A 156 7.93 -5.70 6.17
C TYR A 156 8.62 -6.86 6.90
N GLU A 157 8.60 -8.06 6.32
CA GLU A 157 9.40 -9.20 6.75
C GLU A 157 10.75 -9.23 6.01
N ASN A 158 11.79 -9.70 6.71
CA ASN A 158 13.18 -9.64 6.25
C ASN A 158 13.40 -10.15 4.81
N GLY A 159 14.05 -9.33 3.97
CA GLY A 159 14.90 -9.78 2.86
C GLY A 159 14.21 -10.26 1.58
N LYS A 160 12.92 -9.95 1.35
CA LYS A 160 12.21 -10.34 0.11
C LYS A 160 12.02 -9.19 -0.88
N ILE A 161 13.02 -8.32 -1.03
CA ILE A 161 12.94 -7.11 -1.87
C ILE A 161 13.33 -7.32 -3.34
N ASP A 162 13.90 -8.46 -3.71
CA ASP A 162 14.40 -8.70 -5.08
C ASP A 162 13.29 -8.58 -6.14
N LEU A 163 12.09 -9.11 -5.84
CA LEU A 163 10.95 -8.98 -6.75
C LEU A 163 10.50 -7.52 -6.88
N ILE A 164 10.52 -6.77 -5.77
CA ILE A 164 10.20 -5.34 -5.74
C ILE A 164 11.20 -4.56 -6.60
N VAL A 165 12.50 -4.83 -6.46
CA VAL A 165 13.55 -4.22 -7.27
C VAL A 165 13.35 -4.51 -8.76
N LYS A 166 13.06 -5.77 -9.11
CA LYS A 166 12.82 -6.17 -10.49
C LYS A 166 11.58 -5.48 -11.08
N MET A 167 10.48 -5.44 -10.34
CA MET A 167 9.27 -4.76 -10.77
C MET A 167 9.49 -3.25 -10.95
N ASN A 168 10.27 -2.63 -10.06
CA ASN A 168 10.66 -1.22 -10.17
C ASN A 168 11.47 -0.94 -11.43
N GLN A 169 12.41 -1.81 -11.78
CA GLN A 169 13.23 -1.65 -12.99
C GLN A 169 12.37 -1.73 -14.25
N LEU A 170 11.53 -2.76 -14.37
CA LEU A 170 10.67 -2.94 -15.55
C LEU A 170 9.71 -1.75 -15.74
N ILE A 171 9.07 -1.26 -14.68
CA ILE A 171 8.16 -0.12 -14.80
C ILE A 171 8.92 1.15 -15.23
N LYS A 172 10.14 1.37 -14.73
CA LYS A 172 10.96 2.53 -15.11
C LYS A 172 11.37 2.48 -16.57
N GLU A 173 11.80 1.32 -17.06
CA GLU A 173 12.18 1.11 -18.47
C GLU A 173 11.02 1.52 -19.38
N ILE A 174 9.81 1.00 -19.13
CA ILE A 174 8.64 1.35 -19.92
C ILE A 174 8.33 2.85 -19.83
N ASN A 175 8.34 3.44 -18.63
CA ASN A 175 8.02 4.85 -18.47
C ASN A 175 9.02 5.75 -19.24
N ASN A 176 10.31 5.41 -19.22
CA ASN A 176 11.33 6.15 -19.95
C ASN A 176 11.05 6.09 -21.46
N ASP A 177 10.82 4.90 -22.01
CA ASP A 177 10.53 4.70 -23.43
C ASP A 177 9.31 5.53 -23.90
N ASN A 178 8.31 5.67 -23.03
CA ASN A 178 7.11 6.45 -23.33
C ASN A 178 7.31 7.97 -23.19
N GLN A 179 8.24 8.44 -22.35
CA GLN A 179 8.60 9.87 -22.27
C GLN A 179 9.36 10.34 -23.52
N TYR A 180 10.26 9.51 -24.04
CA TYR A 180 10.98 9.81 -25.29
C TYR A 180 10.00 9.93 -26.47
N ASN A 181 9.03 9.02 -26.60
CA ASN A 181 8.03 9.04 -27.66
C ASN A 181 7.08 10.25 -27.60
N GLU A 182 6.72 10.74 -26.41
CA GLU A 182 5.93 11.98 -26.28
C GLU A 182 6.71 13.22 -26.74
N THR A 183 8.04 13.21 -26.68
CA THR A 183 8.87 14.35 -27.10
C THR A 183 8.97 14.40 -28.64
N GLU A 184 9.19 13.26 -29.29
CA GLU A 184 9.31 13.17 -30.75
C GLU A 184 7.99 13.46 -31.50
N GLN A 185 6.82 13.20 -30.89
CA GLN A 185 5.52 13.47 -31.51
C GLN A 185 5.10 14.95 -31.48
N ASN A 186 5.79 15.80 -30.72
CA ASN A 186 5.49 17.22 -30.56
C ASN A 186 6.48 18.15 -31.31
N GLU A 187 7.42 17.58 -32.08
CA GLU A 187 8.31 18.29 -33.02
C GLU A 187 7.78 18.24 -34.46
#